data_AF-A7SY26-F1
#
_entry.id   AF-A7SY26-F1
#
_cell.length_a   1.000
_cell.length_b   1.000
_cell.length_c   1.000
_cell.angle_alpha   90.00
_cell.angle_beta   90.00
_cell.angle_gamma   90.00
#
_symmetry.space_group_name_H-M   'P 1'
#
loop_
_entity.id
_entity.type
_entity.pdbx_description
1 polymer ?
#
loop_
_entity_poly.entity_id
_entity_poly.type
_entity_poly.pdbx_seq_one_letter_code
_entity_poly.pdbx_strand_id
1 'polypeptide(L)' 'CENGGTCKVLSGGYHCTCAINFQGLRCDKAGDPCLSNPCLNNGTCSATNQNYSCSCQRFFNGTNCENDAGKRVTNKIMNG' A
#
# COMPACT_ATOMS: atom_id res chain seq x y z
N CYS A 1 -7.29 15.80 -17.19
CA CYS A 1 -6.69 14.71 -16.40
C CYS A 1 -7.66 13.55 -16.49
N GLU A 2 -7.15 12.36 -16.77
CA GLU A 2 -7.94 11.14 -16.94
C GLU A 2 -8.24 10.49 -15.58
N ASN A 3 -9.09 9.46 -15.58
CA ASN A 3 -9.32 8.56 -14.44
C ASN A 3 -9.66 9.28 -13.10
N GLY A 4 -10.45 10.35 -13.16
CA GLY A 4 -10.88 11.09 -11.98
C GLY A 4 -9.81 12.03 -11.38
N GLY A 5 -8.68 12.25 -12.07
CA GLY A 5 -7.69 13.24 -11.67
C GLY A 5 -8.22 14.68 -11.72
N THR A 6 -7.75 15.53 -10.80
CA THR A 6 -8.08 16.96 -10.77
C THR A 6 -7.08 17.76 -11.60
N CYS A 7 -7.58 18.63 -12.49
CA CYS A 7 -6.77 19.48 -13.35
C CYS A 7 -6.64 20.88 -12.76
N LYS A 8 -5.40 21.37 -12.60
CA LYS A 8 -5.11 22.76 -12.24
C LYS A 8 -4.39 23.44 -13.40
N VAL A 9 -5.00 24.51 -13.93
CA VAL A 9 -4.36 25.34 -14.95
C VAL A 9 -3.32 26.25 -14.29
N LEU A 10 -2.14 26.34 -14.90
CA LEU A 10 -1.01 27.16 -14.48
C LEU A 10 -0.65 28.13 -15.62
N SER A 11 0.05 29.22 -15.32
CA SER A 11 0.34 30.29 -16.29
C SER A 11 1.10 29.84 -17.55
N GLY A 12 1.71 28.65 -17.55
CA GLY A 12 2.40 28.05 -18.69
C GLY A 12 1.98 26.61 -19.01
N GLY A 13 0.83 26.15 -18.52
CA GLY A 13 0.37 24.78 -18.80
C GLY A 13 -0.68 24.28 -17.81
N TYR A 14 -0.59 22.99 -17.46
CA TYR A 14 -1.49 22.36 -16.52
C TYR A 14 -0.74 21.37 -15.63
N HIS A 15 -1.30 21.11 -14.45
CA HIS A 15 -0.87 20.06 -13.55
C HIS A 15 -2.07 19.16 -13.23
N CYS A 16 -1.85 17.84 -13.31
CA CYS A 16 -2.84 16.85 -12.93
C CYS A 16 -2.49 16.26 -11.57
N THR A 17 -3.40 16.39 -10.61
CA THR A 17 -3.36 15.63 -9.36
C THR A 17 -4.16 14.35 -9.58
N CYS A 18 -3.48 13.21 -9.58
CA CYS A 18 -4.12 11.92 -9.90
C CYS A 18 -4.92 11.37 -8.73
N ALA A 19 -6.02 10.69 -9.05
CA ALA A 19 -6.76 9.89 -8.07
C ALA A 19 -5.92 8.71 -7.58
N ILE A 20 -6.34 8.11 -6.47
CA ILE A 20 -5.67 6.93 -5.92
C ILE A 20 -5.59 5.82 -6.99
N ASN A 21 -4.45 5.13 -7.06
CA ASN A 21 -4.14 4.10 -8.06
C ASN A 21 -4.01 4.59 -9.51
N PHE A 22 -3.76 5.88 -9.75
CA PHE A 22 -3.40 6.41 -11.07
C PHE A 22 -2.14 7.26 -11.02
N GLN A 23 -1.40 7.28 -12.14
CA GLN A 23 -0.16 8.03 -12.29
C GLN A 23 0.04 8.51 -13.73
N GLY A 24 1.13 9.23 -13.95
CA GLY A 24 1.47 9.84 -15.24
C GLY A 24 1.02 11.29 -15.35
N LEU A 25 1.57 12.01 -16.32
CA LEU A 25 1.31 13.45 -16.50
C LEU A 25 -0.17 13.77 -16.64
N ARG A 26 -0.94 12.84 -17.23
CA ARG A 26 -2.38 12.97 -17.44
C ARG A 26 -3.20 12.04 -16.55
N CYS A 27 -2.59 11.30 -15.62
CA CYS A 27 -3.27 10.26 -14.83
C CYS A 27 -3.83 9.12 -15.68
N ASP A 28 -3.19 8.86 -16.83
CA ASP A 28 -3.57 7.87 -17.83
C ASP A 28 -2.98 6.48 -17.59
N LYS A 29 -2.05 6.36 -16.63
CA LYS A 29 -1.40 5.09 -16.29
C LYS A 29 -1.95 4.55 -14.98
N ALA A 30 -2.06 3.22 -14.88
CA ALA A 30 -2.32 2.56 -13.61
C ALA A 30 -1.19 2.91 -12.63
N GLY A 31 -1.57 3.40 -11.45
CA GLY A 31 -0.68 3.68 -10.34
C GLY A 31 -0.22 2.39 -9.69
N ASP A 32 0.99 2.41 -9.13
CA ASP A 32 1.48 1.31 -8.32
C ASP A 32 0.87 1.42 -6.91
N PRO A 33 -0.03 0.50 -6.51
CA PRO A 33 -0.70 0.55 -5.21
C PRO A 33 0.25 0.34 -4.03
N CYS A 34 1.49 -0.10 -4.27
CA CYS A 34 2.52 -0.20 -3.23
C CYS A 34 3.22 1.13 -2.92
N LEU A 35 3.08 2.17 -3.74
CA LEU A 35 3.75 3.47 -3.52
C LEU A 35 3.32 4.17 -2.23
N SER A 36 2.10 3.93 -1.77
CA SER A 36 1.61 4.45 -0.49
C SER A 36 2.15 3.69 0.72
N ASN A 37 3.00 2.67 0.52
CA ASN A 37 3.51 1.76 1.55
C ASN A 37 2.39 1.21 2.46
N PRO A 38 1.39 0.53 1.89
CA PRO A 38 0.22 0.11 2.66
C PRO A 38 0.52 -0.98 3.69
N CYS A 39 1.60 -1.76 3.50
CA CYS A 39 1.97 -2.85 4.40
C CYS A 39 2.75 -2.34 5.61
N LEU A 40 2.17 -2.49 6.80
CA LEU A 40 2.73 -2.13 8.09
C LEU A 40 3.66 -3.23 8.62
N ASN A 41 4.31 -2.95 9.76
CA ASN A 41 5.11 -3.92 10.51
C ASN A 41 6.15 -4.67 9.66
N ASN A 42 6.80 -3.93 8.76
CA ASN A 42 7.84 -4.44 7.86
C ASN A 42 7.34 -5.53 6.89
N GLY A 43 6.04 -5.53 6.58
CA GLY A 43 5.44 -6.37 5.55
C GLY A 43 5.91 -5.99 4.15
N THR A 44 6.03 -6.98 3.26
CA THR A 44 6.42 -6.76 1.87
C THR A 44 5.18 -6.54 1.00
N CYS A 45 5.11 -5.39 0.32
CA CYS A 45 4.04 -5.11 -0.63
C CYS A 45 4.33 -5.75 -1.99
N SER A 46 3.29 -6.28 -2.64
CA SER A 46 3.34 -6.74 -4.02
C SER A 46 2.13 -6.22 -4.78
N ALA A 47 2.38 -5.49 -5.87
CA ALA A 47 1.31 -5.01 -6.75
C ALA A 47 0.71 -6.20 -7.51
N THR A 48 -0.61 -6.34 -7.42
CA THR A 48 -1.41 -7.35 -8.11
C THR A 48 -2.46 -6.65 -8.98
N ASN A 49 -2.14 -6.46 -10.26
CA ASN A 49 -2.94 -5.67 -11.20
C ASN A 49 -3.19 -4.23 -10.68
N GLN A 50 -4.44 -3.87 -10.42
CA GLN A 50 -4.88 -2.58 -9.88
C GLN A 50 -5.00 -2.59 -8.35
N ASN A 51 -4.52 -3.63 -7.67
CA ASN A 51 -4.57 -3.79 -6.23
C ASN A 51 -3.21 -4.23 -5.66
N TYR A 52 -3.10 -4.40 -4.35
CA TYR A 52 -1.89 -4.87 -3.69
C TYR A 52 -2.18 -6.07 -2.77
N SER A 53 -1.13 -6.82 -2.47
CA SER A 53 -1.12 -7.79 -1.37
C SER A 53 0.07 -7.53 -0.46
N CYS A 54 -0.12 -7.78 0.83
CA CYS A 54 0.94 -7.70 1.83
C CYS A 54 1.37 -9.10 2.26
N SER A 55 2.67 -9.38 2.16
CA SER A 55 3.29 -10.53 2.81
C SER A 55 3.77 -10.10 4.19
N CYS A 56 3.10 -10.61 5.23
CA CYS A 56 3.36 -10.20 6.61
C CYS A 56 4.58 -10.90 7.21
N GLN A 57 5.31 -10.14 8.02
CA GLN A 57 6.36 -10.70 8.87
C GLN A 57 5.76 -11.66 9.89
N ARG A 58 6.62 -12.53 10.44
CA ARG A 58 6.22 -13.48 11.46
C ARG A 58 5.52 -12.75 12.61
N PHE A 59 4.42 -13.31 13.06
CA PHE A 59 3.59 -12.79 14.16
C PHE A 59 2.80 -11.53 13.83
N PHE A 60 2.68 -11.15 12.54
CA PHE A 60 1.72 -10.15 12.09
C PHE A 60 0.71 -10.76 11.13
N ASN A 61 -0.51 -10.22 11.11
CA ASN A 61 -1.55 -10.57 10.16
C ASN A 61 -2.44 -9.36 9.85
N GLY A 62 -3.48 -9.57 9.04
CA GLY A 62 -4.34 -8.49 8.53
C GLY A 62 -4.02 -8.18 7.08
N THR A 63 -4.88 -7.37 6.45
CA THR A 63 -4.72 -7.02 5.01
C THR A 63 -3.45 -6.21 4.79
N ASN A 64 -3.09 -5.41 5.79
CA ASN A 64 -1.99 -4.47 5.78
C ASN A 64 -0.93 -4.87 6.84
N CYS A 65 -0.97 -6.10 7.34
CA CYS A 65 -0.10 -6.57 8.43
C CYS A 65 -0.21 -5.72 9.70
N GLU A 66 -1.37 -5.11 9.94
CA GLU A 66 -1.65 -4.17 11.02
C GLU A 66 -1.81 -4.83 12.40
N ASN A 67 -2.14 -6.12 12.43
CA ASN A 67 -2.45 -6.83 13.66
C ASN A 67 -1.22 -7.59 14.16
N ASP A 68 -0.87 -7.41 15.44
CA ASP A 68 0.05 -8.28 16.16
C ASP A 68 -0.67 -9.61 16.47
N ALA A 69 -0.31 -10.66 15.74
CA ALA A 69 -0.82 -12.01 15.91
C ALA A 69 -0.14 -12.75 17.08
N GLY A 70 0.83 -12.11 17.73
CA GLY A 70 1.61 -12.62 18.83
C GLY A 70 2.61 -13.68 18.41
N LYS A 71 3.84 -13.55 18.90
CA LYS A 71 4.53 -14.77 19.34
C LYS A 71 3.58 -15.36 20.36
N ARG A 72 3.02 -16.56 20.13
CA ARG A 72 2.79 -17.43 21.27
C ARG A 72 4.18 -17.59 21.88
N VAL A 73 4.51 -16.73 22.83
CA VAL A 73 5.44 -17.07 23.89
C VAL A 73 4.68 -18.21 24.53
N THR A 74 4.89 -19.43 24.02
CA THR A 74 4.71 -20.57 24.87
C THR A 74 5.63 -20.23 26.02
N ASN A 75 5.04 -19.80 27.14
CA ASN A 75 5.52 -20.23 28.42
C ASN A 75 5.48 -21.76 28.40
N LYS A 76 6.38 -22.37 27.61
CA LYS A 76 6.97 -23.65 27.93
C LYS A 76 8.05 -23.32 28.95
N ILE A 77 7.59 -22.83 30.10
CA ILE A 77 8.28 -23.22 31.32
C ILE A 77 7.94 -24.70 31.41
N MET A 78 8.80 -25.55 30.83
CA MET A 78 8.89 -26.92 31.31
C MET A 78 9.47 -26.80 32.73
N ASN A 79 8.59 -26.51 33.68
CA ASN A 79 8.84 -26.73 35.10
C ASN A 79 8.39 -28.15 35.37
N GLY A 80 9.32 -28.97 35.84
CA GLY A 80 9.14 -30.38 36.18
C GLY A 80 10.28 -31.21 35.64
#